data_AF-A0AAP3A4J8-F1
#
_entry.id   AF-A0AAP3A4J8-F1
#
_cell.length_a   1.000
_cell.length_b   1.000
_cell.length_c   1.000
_cell.angle_alpha   90.00
_cell.angle_beta   90.00
_cell.angle_gamma   90.00
#
_symmetry.space_group_name_H-M   'P 1'
#
loop_
_entity.id
_entity.type
_entity.pdbx_description
1 polymer ?
#
loop_
_entity_poly.entity_id
_entity_poly.type
_entity_poly.pdbx_seq_one_letter_code
_entity_poly.pdbx_strand_id
1 'polypeptide(L)' 'MNEQFTWLHIGLGSFHRAHQAWYLHRLQVMGDKRWSIAAGNIRNDAEHVVQALSAQKGRYVLETVSPEGVSE' A
#
# COMPACT_ATOMS: atom_id res chain seq x y z
N MET A 1 -10.71 -18.32 16.13
CA MET A 1 -9.84 -18.48 14.95
C MET A 1 -9.58 -17.09 14.40
N ASN A 2 -8.34 -16.63 14.39
CA ASN A 2 -7.98 -15.38 13.72
C ASN A 2 -7.70 -15.73 12.26
N GLU A 3 -8.74 -15.67 11.44
CA GLU A 3 -8.60 -15.87 9.99
C GLU A 3 -7.86 -14.66 9.40
N GLN A 4 -6.77 -14.94 8.66
CA GLN A 4 -5.98 -13.92 7.97
C GLN A 4 -6.30 -13.99 6.47
N PHE A 5 -6.53 -12.83 5.85
CA PHE A 5 -6.84 -12.67 4.44
C PHE A 5 -5.69 -11.95 3.72
N THR A 6 -5.29 -12.47 2.56
CA THR A 6 -4.29 -11.81 1.70
C THR A 6 -4.94 -11.35 0.43
N TRP A 7 -4.89 -10.04 0.16
CA TRP A 7 -5.31 -9.48 -1.12
C TRP A 7 -4.11 -9.43 -2.07
N LEU A 8 -4.16 -10.23 -3.15
CA LEU A 8 -3.25 -10.09 -4.28
C LEU A 8 -3.62 -8.86 -5.13
N HIS A 9 -2.74 -7.87 -5.13
CA HIS A 9 -2.87 -6.69 -5.99
C HIS A 9 -1.88 -6.76 -7.16
N ILE A 10 -2.39 -6.65 -8.39
CA ILE A 10 -1.60 -6.65 -9.62
C ILE A 10 -1.61 -5.24 -10.22
N GLY A 11 -0.47 -4.57 -10.21
CA GLY A 11 -0.31 -3.17 -10.61
C GLY A 11 0.08 -2.26 -9.44
N LEU A 12 1.31 -2.38 -8.93
CA LEU A 12 1.87 -1.62 -7.80
C LEU A 12 2.17 -0.15 -8.14
N GLY A 13 1.16 0.56 -8.64
CA GLY A 13 1.21 1.98 -8.97
C GLY A 13 0.95 2.90 -7.79
N SER A 14 1.11 4.20 -8.01
CA SER A 14 0.86 5.23 -6.99
C SER A 14 -0.59 5.25 -6.52
N PHE A 15 -1.56 5.02 -7.41
CA PHE A 15 -2.99 5.00 -7.05
C PHE A 15 -3.33 3.89 -6.04
N HIS A 16 -2.81 2.67 -6.25
CA HIS A 16 -3.00 1.57 -5.30
C HIS A 16 -2.51 1.94 -3.89
N ARG A 17 -1.30 2.49 -3.81
CA ARG A 17 -0.67 2.90 -2.54
C ARG A 17 -1.45 4.04 -1.87
N ALA A 18 -1.90 5.03 -2.63
CA ALA A 18 -2.66 6.16 -2.09
C ALA A 18 -4.10 5.81 -1.70
N HIS A 19 -4.69 4.74 -2.25
CA HIS A 19 -6.12 4.45 -2.10
C HIS A 19 -6.39 3.10 -1.43
N GLN A 20 -6.19 1.98 -2.12
CA GLN A 20 -6.56 0.64 -1.61
C GLN A 20 -5.72 0.24 -0.40
N ALA A 21 -4.40 0.45 -0.47
CA ALA A 21 -3.51 0.17 0.64
C ALA A 21 -3.78 1.07 1.85
N TRP A 22 -4.20 2.31 1.61
CA TRP A 22 -4.57 3.24 2.67
C TRP A 22 -5.80 2.77 3.45
N TYR A 23 -6.86 2.31 2.78
CA TYR A 23 -8.04 1.77 3.48
C TYR A 23 -7.73 0.53 4.31
N LEU A 24 -6.90 -0.39 3.80
CA LEU A 24 -6.44 -1.55 4.58
C LEU A 24 -5.58 -1.13 5.78
N HIS A 25 -4.74 -0.11 5.61
CA HIS A 25 -3.99 0.46 6.73
C HIS A 25 -4.91 1.09 7.79
N ARG A 26 -5.99 1.79 7.39
CA ARG A 26 -6.98 2.32 8.33
C ARG A 26 -7.68 1.23 9.13
N LEU A 27 -8.03 0.10 8.52
CA LEU A 27 -8.55 -1.07 9.24
C LEU A 27 -7.56 -1.59 10.28
N GLN A 28 -6.27 -1.69 9.93
CA GLN A 28 -5.23 -2.12 10.88
C GLN A 28 -5.08 -1.14 12.06
N VAL A 29 -5.14 0.16 11.81
CA VAL A 29 -5.12 1.21 12.86
C VAL A 29 -6.35 1.11 13.77
N MET A 30 -7.53 0.77 13.22
CA MET A 30 -8.76 0.52 13.97
C MET A 30 -8.79 -0.83 14.70
N GLY A 31 -7.76 -1.67 14.54
CA GLY A 31 -7.60 -2.94 15.25
C GLY A 31 -7.89 -4.20 14.42
N ASP A 32 -8.42 -4.07 13.21
CA ASP A 32 -8.61 -5.21 12.30
C ASP A 32 -7.31 -5.53 11.55
N LYS A 33 -6.54 -6.47 12.10
CA LYS A 33 -5.23 -6.89 11.56
C LYS A 33 -5.31 -8.13 10.67
N ARG A 34 -6.51 -8.49 10.21
CA ARG A 34 -6.71 -9.71 9.42
C ARG A 34 -6.22 -9.60 7.99
N TRP A 35 -6.12 -8.39 7.47
CA TRP A 35 -5.79 -8.15 6.07
C TRP A 35 -4.33 -7.81 5.84
N SER A 36 -3.75 -8.43 4.82
CA SER A 36 -2.44 -8.10 4.25
C SER A 36 -2.52 -7.97 2.73
N ILE A 37 -1.52 -7.32 2.13
CA ILE A 37 -1.40 -7.13 0.68
C ILE A 37 -0.18 -7.90 0.18
N ALA A 38 -0.37 -8.74 -0.84
CA ALA A 38 0.70 -9.19 -1.70
C ALA A 38 0.61 -8.40 -3.00
N ALA A 39 1.67 -7.68 -3.38
CA ALA A 39 1.66 -6.82 -4.57
C ALA A 39 2.69 -7.25 -5.60
N GLY A 40 2.33 -7.14 -6.88
CA GLY A 40 3.21 -7.46 -8.01
C GLY A 40 2.83 -6.69 -9.27
N ASN A 41 3.64 -6.82 -10.32
CA ASN A 41 3.41 -6.24 -11.64
C ASN A 41 3.56 -7.31 -12.72
N ILE A 42 2.80 -7.18 -13.81
CA ILE A 42 2.94 -8.05 -14.99
C ILE A 42 4.01 -7.50 -15.95
N ARG A 43 4.28 -6.20 -15.88
CA ARG A 43 5.29 -5.49 -16.68
C ARG A 43 6.50 -5.15 -15.81
N ASN A 44 7.67 -5.02 -16.44
CA ASN A 44 8.94 -4.73 -15.76
C ASN A 44 9.19 -3.23 -15.56
N ASP A 45 8.20 -2.38 -15.77
CA ASP A 45 8.31 -0.90 -15.69
C ASP A 45 8.30 -0.37 -14.24
N ALA A 46 8.03 -1.22 -13.24
CA ALA A 46 7.94 -0.84 -11.84
C ALA A 46 8.98 -1.54 -10.94
N GLU A 47 10.05 -2.10 -11.51
CA GLU A 47 11.07 -2.85 -10.77
C GLU A 47 11.74 -2.01 -9.67
N HIS A 48 12.06 -0.74 -9.94
CA HIS A 48 12.66 0.15 -8.95
C HIS A 48 11.76 0.37 -7.72
N VAL A 49 10.43 0.48 -7.94
CA VAL A 49 9.45 0.61 -6.85
C VAL A 49 9.39 -0.67 -6.02
N VAL A 50 9.40 -1.84 -6.67
CA VAL A 50 9.40 -3.14 -5.99
C VAL A 50 10.65 -3.31 -5.13
N GLN A 51 11.82 -2.93 -5.65
CA GLN A 51 13.09 -2.99 -4.93
C GLN A 51 13.09 -2.05 -3.71
N ALA A 52 12.68 -0.79 -3.89
CA ALA A 52 12.61 0.20 -2.81
C ALA A 52 11.65 -0.24 -1.69
N LEU A 53 10.45 -0.72 -2.05
CA LEU A 53 9.48 -1.22 -1.07
C LEU A 53 10.00 -2.47 -0.38
N SER A 54 10.64 -3.41 -1.09
CA SER A 54 11.24 -4.59 -0.47
C SER A 54 12.32 -4.22 0.55
N ALA A 55 13.22 -3.30 0.21
CA ALA A 55 14.24 -2.78 1.12
C ALA A 55 13.62 -2.10 2.36
N GLN A 56 12.47 -1.45 2.21
CA GLN A 56 11.73 -0.77 3.28
C GLN A 56 10.77 -1.70 4.06
N LYS A 57 10.74 -3.00 3.74
CA LYS A 57 9.79 -3.98 4.30
C LYS A 57 8.33 -3.58 4.04
N GLY A 58 8.03 -3.15 2.81
CA GLY A 58 6.71 -2.72 2.35
C GLY A 58 6.25 -1.34 2.84
N ARG A 59 7.05 -0.65 3.67
CA ARG A 59 6.70 0.68 4.19
C ARG A 59 6.98 1.76 3.15
N TYR A 60 6.15 2.80 3.16
CA TYR A 60 6.32 4.03 2.40
C TYR A 60 5.56 5.16 3.13
N VAL A 61 5.79 6.41 2.70
CA VAL A 61 5.06 7.57 3.21
C VAL A 61 3.96 7.92 2.21
N LEU A 62 2.77 8.21 2.74
CA LEU A 62 1.68 8.83 2.00
C LEU A 62 1.51 10.24 2.56
N GLU A 63 1.67 11.24 1.70
CA GLU A 63 1.42 12.65 2.03
C GLU A 63 0.14 13.09 1.32
N THR A 64 -0.73 13.81 2.03
CA THR A 64 -1.95 14.39 1.45
C THR A 64 -1.73 15.88 1.27
N VAL A 65 -1.85 16.36 0.03
CA VAL A 65 -1.70 17.79 -0.28
C VAL A 65 -3.04 18.35 -0.74
N SER A 66 -3.53 19.40 -0.08
CA SER A 66 -4.77 20.08 -0.46
C SER A 66 -4.56 21.01 -1.68
N PRO A 67 -5.64 21.44 -2.36
CA PRO A 67 -5.54 22.45 -3.42
C PRO A 67 -4.89 23.77 -2.98
N GLU A 68 -4.96 24.09 -1.69
CA GLU A 68 -4.35 25.27 -1.06
C GLU A 68 -2.86 25.08 -0.72
N GLY A 69 -2.31 23.88 -0.95
CA GLY A 69 -0.91 23.56 -0.70
C GLY A 69 -0.59 23.17 0.74
N VAL A 70 -1.60 22.82 1.55
CA VAL A 70 -1.39 22.32 2.92
C VAL A 70 -1.14 20.81 2.86
N SER A 71 -0.05 20.35 3.51
CA SER A 71 0.31 18.93 3.62
C SER A 71 -0.04 18.35 4.99
N GLU A 72 -0.62 17.14 5.01
CA GLU A 72 -0.86 16.31 6.21
C GLU A 72 -0.31 14.88 6.07
#